data_AF-A0AAT9HLL4-F1
#
_entry.id   AF-A0AAT9HLL4-F1
#
_cell.length_a   1.000
_cell.length_b   1.000
_cell.length_c   1.000
_cell.angle_alpha   90.00
_cell.angle_beta   90.00
_cell.angle_gamma   90.00
#
_symmetry.space_group_name_H-M   'P 1'
#
loop_
_entity.id
_entity.type
_entity.pdbx_description
1 polymer ?
#
loop_
_entity_poly.entity_id
_entity_poly.type
_entity_poly.pdbx_seq_one_letter_code
_entity_poly.pdbx_strand_id
1 'polypeptide(L)' 'MAASGAYEIEQAASNSNHPNHTVQTRAPHAYLRWRNVNARHRDVLAAERKERARIRSEKGIRWGGCPLRAVA' A
#
# COMPACT_ATOMS: atom_id res chain seq x y z
N MET A 1 27.14 -36.14 38.79
CA MET A 1 26.56 -36.30 37.44
C MET A 1 25.03 -36.22 37.53
N ALA A 2 24.45 -35.03 37.68
CA ALA A 2 22.98 -34.84 37.75
C ALA A 2 22.57 -33.41 37.34
N ALA A 3 23.13 -32.91 36.24
CA ALA A 3 22.78 -31.60 35.70
C ALA A 3 22.48 -31.67 34.19
N SER A 4 21.98 -32.82 33.72
CA SER A 4 21.76 -33.04 32.28
C SER A 4 20.33 -32.83 31.79
N GLY A 5 19.32 -33.00 32.66
CA GLY A 5 17.92 -32.95 32.23
C GLY A 5 17.32 -31.55 32.22
N ALA A 6 17.80 -30.64 33.08
CA ALA A 6 17.23 -29.29 33.20
C ALA A 6 17.64 -28.37 32.03
N TYR A 7 18.84 -28.56 31.46
CA TYR A 7 19.27 -27.74 30.32
C TYR A 7 18.54 -28.09 29.03
N GLU A 8 18.06 -29.34 28.85
CA GLU A 8 17.38 -29.74 27.61
C GLU A 8 15.97 -29.15 27.49
N ILE A 9 15.28 -29.00 28.64
CA ILE A 9 13.94 -28.43 28.69
C ILE A 9 13.98 -26.91 28.49
N GLU A 10 15.00 -26.22 29.02
CA GLU A 10 15.19 -24.77 28.77
C GLU A 10 15.64 -24.49 27.33
N GLN A 11 16.50 -25.33 26.73
CA GLN A 11 16.92 -25.20 25.33
C GLN A 11 15.77 -25.41 24.34
N ALA A 12 14.76 -26.22 24.69
CA ALA A 12 13.56 -26.44 23.86
C ALA A 12 12.64 -25.20 23.82
N ALA A 13 12.57 -24.42 24.90
CA ALA A 13 11.81 -23.16 24.93
C ALA A 13 12.57 -22.00 24.26
N SER A 14 13.90 -22.02 24.32
CA SER A 14 14.77 -20.99 23.73
C SER A 14 14.96 -21.13 22.22
N ASN A 15 14.89 -22.36 21.68
CA ASN A 15 14.85 -22.62 20.23
C ASN A 15 13.50 -22.29 19.57
N SER A 16 12.68 -21.42 20.20
CA SER A 16 11.55 -20.82 19.51
C SER A 16 12.10 -19.96 18.37
N ASN A 17 12.03 -20.52 17.17
CA ASN A 17 12.62 -20.01 15.95
C ASN A 17 12.10 -18.60 15.60
N HIS A 18 12.67 -17.58 16.22
CA HIS A 18 12.42 -16.17 15.96
C HIS A 18 13.62 -15.54 15.26
N PRO A 19 13.85 -15.93 14.00
CA PRO A 19 14.08 -14.92 12.98
C PRO A 19 13.50 -15.39 11.63
N ASN A 20 12.18 -15.34 11.46
CA ASN A 20 11.59 -15.42 10.12
C ASN A 20 10.23 -14.70 9.98
N HIS A 21 9.90 -13.78 10.88
CA HIS A 21 8.71 -12.92 10.72
C HIS A 21 8.80 -12.08 9.43
N THR A 22 10.00 -11.63 9.05
CA THR A 22 10.25 -10.92 7.77
C THR A 22 10.21 -11.83 6.54
N VAL A 23 10.37 -13.14 6.69
CA VAL A 23 10.25 -14.12 5.59
C VAL A 23 8.80 -14.57 5.44
N GLN A 24 8.06 -14.75 6.54
CA GLN A 24 6.61 -14.99 6.51
C GLN A 24 5.82 -13.86 5.85
N THR A 25 6.30 -12.62 5.91
CA THR A 25 5.65 -11.49 5.25
C THR A 25 5.95 -11.37 3.75
N ARG A 26 6.97 -12.07 3.20
CA ARG A 26 7.35 -11.92 1.77
C ARG A 26 6.24 -12.33 0.81
N ALA A 27 5.56 -13.45 1.08
CA ALA A 27 4.49 -13.95 0.22
C ALA A 27 3.24 -13.03 0.24
N PRO A 28 2.72 -12.60 1.41
CA PRO A 28 1.66 -11.60 1.48
C PRO A 28 2.02 -10.28 0.79
N HIS A 29 3.24 -9.76 0.99
CA HIS A 29 3.66 -8.51 0.36
C HIS A 29 3.82 -8.63 -1.16
N ALA A 30 4.30 -9.76 -1.66
CA ALA A 30 4.37 -10.03 -3.10
C ALA A 30 2.96 -10.06 -3.72
N TYR A 31 2.01 -10.71 -3.04
CA TYR A 31 0.62 -10.76 -3.48
C TYR A 31 -0.04 -9.37 -3.47
N LEU A 32 0.12 -8.58 -2.41
CA LEU A 32 -0.42 -7.22 -2.34
C LEU A 32 0.20 -6.31 -3.41
N ARG A 33 1.50 -6.46 -3.71
CA ARG A 33 2.17 -5.70 -4.78
C ARG A 33 1.61 -6.08 -6.16
N TRP A 34 1.48 -7.37 -6.46
CA TRP A 34 0.87 -7.83 -7.70
C TRP A 34 -0.58 -7.34 -7.80
N ARG A 35 -1.40 -7.51 -6.76
CA ARG A 35 -2.79 -7.04 -6.74
C ARG A 35 -2.88 -5.54 -6.96
N ASN A 36 -2.06 -4.73 -6.29
CA ASN A 36 -2.11 -3.27 -6.43
C ASN A 36 -1.62 -2.78 -7.81
N VAL A 37 -0.68 -3.49 -8.43
CA VAL A 37 -0.26 -3.18 -9.81
C VAL A 37 -1.38 -3.52 -10.80
N ASN A 38 -2.06 -4.66 -10.62
CA ASN A 38 -3.10 -5.14 -11.52
C ASN A 38 -4.49 -4.51 -11.25
N ALA A 39 -4.74 -4.01 -10.04
CA ALA A 39 -5.97 -3.30 -9.67
C ALA A 39 -5.95 -1.81 -10.04
N ARG A 40 -4.78 -1.28 -10.43
CA ARG A 40 -4.66 0.09 -10.95
C ARG A 40 -5.14 0.13 -12.40
N HIS A 41 -6.41 0.40 -12.57
CA HIS A 41 -7.02 0.70 -13.87
C HIS A 41 -6.54 2.07 -14.37
N ARG A 42 -5.43 2.08 -15.13
CA ARG A 42 -4.80 3.30 -15.66
C ARG A 42 -5.73 4.10 -16.57
N ASP A 43 -6.61 3.39 -17.26
CA ASP A 43 -7.70 3.91 -18.07
C ASP A 43 -8.74 4.66 -17.24
N VAL A 44 -9.17 4.10 -16.10
CA VAL A 44 -10.07 4.80 -15.15
C VAL A 44 -9.40 6.07 -14.61
N LEU A 45 -8.12 6.00 -14.22
CA LEU A 45 -7.36 7.17 -13.78
C LEU A 45 -7.16 8.23 -14.89
N ALA A 46 -7.09 7.79 -16.15
CA ALA A 46 -7.03 8.68 -17.30
C ALA A 46 -8.41 9.31 -17.56
N ALA A 47 -9.49 8.55 -17.41
CA ALA A 47 -10.87 9.04 -17.52
C ALA A 47 -11.19 10.07 -16.43
N GLU A 48 -10.84 9.81 -15.16
CA GLU A 48 -11.00 10.75 -14.05
C GLU A 48 -10.20 12.05 -14.26
N ARG A 49 -8.99 11.95 -14.83
CA ARG A 49 -8.19 13.15 -15.18
C ARG A 49 -8.83 13.97 -16.28
N LYS A 50 -9.38 13.32 -17.31
CA LYS A 50 -10.14 13.98 -18.38
C LYS A 50 -11.40 14.66 -17.82
N GLU A 51 -12.13 13.98 -16.96
CA GLU A 51 -13.34 14.54 -16.35
C GLU A 51 -13.02 15.74 -15.45
N ARG A 52 -11.98 15.68 -14.62
CA ARG A 52 -11.52 16.86 -13.85
C ARG A 52 -11.06 18.02 -14.73
N ALA A 53 -10.51 17.73 -15.91
CA ALA A 53 -10.16 18.77 -16.88
C ALA A 53 -11.40 19.42 -17.50
N ARG A 54 -12.40 18.61 -17.88
CA ARG A 54 -13.70 19.09 -18.37
C ARG A 54 -14.43 19.93 -17.33
N ILE A 55 -14.53 19.46 -16.08
CA ILE A 55 -15.16 20.22 -15.00
C ILE A 55 -14.45 21.57 -14.79
N ARG A 56 -13.11 21.63 -14.92
CA ARG A 56 -12.36 22.90 -14.82
C ARG A 56 -12.62 23.84 -15.99
N SER A 57 -12.68 23.34 -17.22
CA SER A 57 -12.98 24.18 -18.39
C SER A 57 -14.41 24.72 -18.35
N GLU A 58 -15.35 23.89 -17.91
CA GLU A 58 -16.77 24.26 -17.80
C GLU A 58 -16.99 25.30 -16.69
N LYS A 59 -16.33 25.12 -15.54
CA LYS A 59 -16.41 26.09 -14.43
C LYS A 59 -15.56 27.35 -14.65
N GLY A 60 -14.73 27.40 -15.70
CA GLY A 60 -13.84 28.54 -15.96
C GLY A 60 -12.86 28.83 -14.82
N ILE A 61 -12.44 27.82 -14.05
CA ILE A 61 -11.58 28.01 -12.88
C ILE A 61 -10.11 28.03 -13.33
N ARG A 62 -9.51 29.22 -13.30
CA ARG A 62 -8.06 29.39 -13.48
C ARG A 62 -7.33 28.84 -12.23
N TRP A 63 -6.17 28.22 -12.43
CA TRP A 63 -5.29 27.85 -11.32
C TRP A 63 -5.10 29.05 -10.38
N GLY A 64 -5.40 28.88 -9.09
CA GLY A 64 -5.46 29.99 -8.12
C GLY A 64 -6.87 30.47 -7.75
N GLY A 65 -7.93 29.86 -8.27
CA GLY A 65 -9.29 30.03 -7.73
C GLY A 65 -10.02 31.31 -8.15
N CYS A 66 -9.54 32.04 -9.16
CA CYS A 66 -10.27 33.19 -9.70
C CYS A 66 -11.28 32.71 -10.76
N PRO A 67 -12.60 32.77 -10.51
CA PRO A 67 -13.60 32.45 -11.51
C PRO A 67 -13.59 33.54 -12.59
N LEU A 68 -13.60 33.15 -13.86
CA LEU A 68 -13.80 34.11 -14.95
C LEU A 68 -15.17 34.78 -14.76
N ARG A 69 -15.17 36.11 -14.63
CA ARG A 69 -16.41 36.90 -14.47
C ARG A 69 -17.24 36.69 -15.74
N ALA A 70 -18.46 36.16 -15.59
CA ALA A 70 -19.39 36.07 -16.70
C ALA A 70 -19.63 37.48 -17.27
N VAL A 71 -19.43 37.64 -18.57
CA VAL A 71 -19.75 38.89 -19.29
C VAL A 71 -21.27 39.01 -19.32
N ALA A 72 -21.80 40.11 -18.80
CA ALA A 72 -23.21 40.47 -18.81
C ALA A 72 -23.58 41.18 -20.12
#